data_AF-A0A445AJW9-F1
#
_entry.id   AF-A0A445AJW9-F1
#
_cell.length_a   1.000
_cell.length_b   1.000
_cell.length_c   1.000
_cell.angle_alpha   90.00
_cell.angle_beta   90.00
_cell.angle_gamma   90.00
#
_symmetry.space_group_name_H-M   'P 1'
#
loop_
_entity.id
_entity.type
_entity.pdbx_description
1 polymer ?
#
loop_
_entity_poly.entity_id
_entity_poly.type
_entity_poly.pdbx_seq_one_letter_code
_entity_poly.pdbx_strand_id
1 'polypeptide(L)'
;MACDFVESHNHDCLDPRLVGFLPTHRKMAEADASQMNNMKDAGISTPHIYAMLANQAGGYENVNYSLRDMYNEIARRRRHVLGDAREALRYLKNQKAEDTNLYYEHIVNAKGVLRALFWCDGRSQLDYEVFGDVLAFDATYKKNKYLCPVVVFSGVNRHNQTVVFGSALVTDESKEVYVWLLHQLLAAMRGKAPVSVITDDYVLGTSFGMPQVILETQNLHLCLRRVC
;
A
#
# COMPACT_ATOMS: atom_id res chain seq x y z
N MET A 1 16.32 20.55 -48.16
CA MET A 1 15.04 21.25 -48.37
C MET A 1 14.39 21.39 -47.01
N ALA A 2 14.35 22.60 -46.45
CA ALA A 2 13.56 22.89 -45.27
C ALA A 2 12.12 23.14 -45.75
N CYS A 3 11.14 22.50 -45.11
CA CYS A 3 9.73 22.73 -45.43
C CYS A 3 9.33 24.12 -44.93
N ASP A 4 8.61 24.86 -45.76
CA ASP A 4 8.08 26.18 -45.41
C ASP A 4 7.12 26.08 -44.22
N PHE A 5 7.37 26.89 -43.19
CA PHE A 5 6.48 27.02 -42.04
C PHE A 5 5.25 27.83 -42.46
N VAL A 6 4.08 27.20 -42.42
CA VAL A 6 2.79 27.85 -42.68
C VAL A 6 2.19 28.26 -41.34
N GLU A 7 2.17 29.57 -41.07
CA GLU A 7 1.64 30.19 -39.85
C GLU A 7 0.09 30.16 -39.79
N SER A 8 -0.57 29.89 -40.92
CA SER A 8 -2.04 29.85 -41.02
C SER A 8 -2.62 28.59 -40.37
N HIS A 9 -3.34 28.78 -39.27
CA HIS A 9 -4.15 27.73 -38.64
C HIS A 9 -5.60 27.76 -39.16
N ASN A 10 -6.26 26.61 -39.24
CA ASN A 10 -7.68 26.49 -39.61
C ASN A 10 -8.63 26.60 -38.38
N HIS A 11 -8.09 27.01 -37.23
CA HIS A 11 -8.80 27.24 -35.99
C HIS A 11 -8.06 28.33 -35.21
N ASP A 12 -8.76 29.00 -34.29
CA ASP A 12 -8.12 29.93 -33.37
C ASP A 12 -7.11 29.20 -32.48
N CYS A 13 -5.97 29.83 -32.22
CA CYS A 13 -5.03 29.34 -31.24
C CYS A 13 -5.67 29.35 -29.85
N LEU A 14 -5.41 28.30 -29.07
CA LEU A 14 -5.87 28.22 -27.70
C LEU A 14 -5.31 29.40 -26.90
N ASP A 15 -6.14 30.03 -26.06
CA ASP A 15 -5.70 31.09 -25.15
C ASP A 15 -4.44 30.60 -24.38
N PRO A 16 -3.35 31.39 -24.36
CA PRO A 16 -2.14 31.04 -23.61
C PRO A 16 -2.38 30.62 -22.16
N ARG A 17 -3.42 31.15 -21.52
CA ARG A 17 -3.86 30.82 -20.16
C ARG A 17 -4.41 29.39 -20.03
N LEU A 18 -4.87 28.81 -21.14
CA LEU A 18 -5.46 27.47 -21.20
C LEU A 18 -4.46 26.40 -21.64
N VAL A 19 -3.30 26.80 -22.18
CA VAL A 19 -2.24 25.89 -22.67
C VAL A 19 -1.74 24.99 -21.55
N GLY A 20 -1.59 25.50 -20.33
CA GLY A 20 -1.16 24.72 -19.15
C GLY A 20 -2.11 23.58 -18.77
N PHE A 21 -3.38 23.64 -19.22
CA PHE A 21 -4.36 22.57 -18.97
C PHE A 21 -4.35 21.47 -20.04
N LEU A 22 -3.61 21.62 -21.13
CA LEU A 22 -3.49 20.57 -22.14
C LEU A 22 -2.76 19.34 -21.57
N PRO A 23 -3.20 18.10 -21.83
CA PRO A 23 -2.59 16.89 -21.28
C PRO A 23 -1.07 16.77 -21.52
N THR A 24 -0.58 17.27 -22.65
CA THR A 24 0.85 17.28 -23.03
C THR A 24 1.68 18.28 -22.23
N HIS A 25 1.08 19.39 -21.80
CA HIS A 25 1.73 20.46 -21.05
C HIS A 25 1.48 20.37 -19.54
N ARG A 26 0.52 19.52 -19.13
CA ARG A 26 0.13 19.28 -17.74
C ARG A 26 1.12 18.35 -17.04
N LYS A 27 2.29 18.89 -16.68
CA LYS A 27 3.33 18.19 -15.92
C LYS A 27 3.80 19.03 -14.74
N MET A 28 3.94 18.38 -13.60
CA MET A 28 4.50 18.99 -12.40
C MET A 28 6.02 19.03 -12.52
N ALA A 29 6.62 20.19 -12.30
CA ALA A 29 8.07 20.32 -12.26
C ALA A 29 8.66 19.56 -11.07
N GLU A 30 9.89 19.07 -11.20
CA GLU A 30 10.56 18.31 -10.13
C GLU A 30 10.78 19.15 -8.86
N ALA A 31 11.02 20.45 -9.02
CA ALA A 31 11.14 21.40 -7.91
C ALA A 31 9.83 21.49 -7.12
N ASP A 32 8.71 21.71 -7.81
CA ASP A 32 7.37 21.78 -7.20
C ASP A 32 6.99 20.45 -6.54
N ALA A 33 7.35 19.32 -7.16
CA ALA A 33 7.18 18.00 -6.57
C ALA A 33 7.97 17.86 -5.27
N SER A 34 9.24 18.25 -5.27
CA SER A 34 10.10 18.19 -4.08
C SER A 34 9.58 19.09 -2.96
N GLN A 35 9.15 20.30 -3.28
CA GLN A 35 8.57 21.23 -2.33
C GLN A 35 7.25 20.72 -1.74
N MET A 36 6.34 20.23 -2.58
CA MET A 36 5.10 19.59 -2.15
C MET A 36 5.38 18.45 -1.16
N ASN A 37 6.38 17.63 -1.45
CA ASN A 37 6.74 16.50 -0.62
C ASN A 37 7.25 16.92 0.76
N ASN A 38 8.15 17.90 0.84
CA ASN A 38 8.65 18.41 2.13
C ASN A 38 7.52 18.95 3.01
N MET A 39 6.57 19.67 2.41
CA MET A 39 5.41 20.20 3.11
C MET A 39 4.45 19.10 3.55
N LYS A 40 4.34 18.04 2.73
CA LYS A 40 3.53 16.87 3.07
C LYS A 40 4.13 16.11 4.25
N ASP A 41 5.46 15.96 4.28
CA ASP A 41 6.20 15.32 5.38
C ASP A 41 6.09 16.13 6.69
N ALA A 42 5.92 17.45 6.58
CA ALA A 42 5.59 18.34 7.70
C ALA A 42 4.10 18.29 8.13
N GLY A 43 3.27 17.45 7.50
CA GLY A 43 1.87 17.23 7.86
C GLY A 43 0.86 18.18 7.20
N ILE A 44 1.28 19.00 6.23
CA ILE A 44 0.38 19.96 5.57
C ILE A 44 -0.56 19.23 4.60
N SER A 45 -1.83 19.65 4.55
CA SER A 45 -2.81 19.04 3.65
C SER A 45 -2.51 19.41 2.19
N THR A 46 -2.73 18.46 1.26
CA THR A 46 -2.44 18.64 -0.17
C THR A 46 -3.17 19.84 -0.79
N PRO A 47 -4.44 20.16 -0.43
CA PRO A 47 -5.10 21.38 -0.90
C PRO A 47 -4.41 22.67 -0.45
N HIS A 48 -3.91 22.74 0.79
CA HIS A 48 -3.17 23.92 1.27
C HIS A 48 -1.81 24.06 0.57
N ILE A 49 -1.15 22.94 0.28
CA ILE A 49 0.10 22.94 -0.51
C ILE A 49 -0.17 23.49 -1.91
N TYR A 50 -1.26 23.05 -2.56
CA TYR A 50 -1.64 23.56 -3.88
C TYR A 50 -1.88 25.07 -3.87
N ALA A 51 -2.63 25.58 -2.90
CA ALA A 51 -2.86 27.01 -2.76
C ALA A 51 -1.55 27.80 -2.56
N MET A 52 -0.61 27.26 -1.78
CA MET A 52 0.68 27.91 -1.56
C MET A 52 1.55 27.93 -2.82
N LEU A 53 1.61 26.82 -3.57
CA LEU A 53 2.34 26.76 -4.84
C LEU A 53 1.75 27.72 -5.88
N ALA A 54 0.41 27.78 -5.97
CA ALA A 54 -0.28 28.75 -6.83
C ALA A 54 0.02 30.19 -6.42
N ASN A 55 0.00 30.52 -5.12
CA ASN A 55 0.35 31.85 -4.62
C ASN A 55 1.79 32.24 -4.95
N GLN A 56 2.73 31.30 -4.87
CA GLN A 56 4.13 31.53 -5.25
C GLN A 56 4.30 31.76 -6.75
N ALA A 57 3.50 31.06 -7.57
CA ALA A 57 3.43 31.29 -9.02
C ALA A 57 2.65 32.55 -9.40
N GLY A 58 2.08 33.28 -8.44
CA GLY A 58 1.29 34.49 -8.67
C GLY A 58 -0.14 34.24 -9.16
N GLY A 59 -0.67 33.03 -8.99
CA GLY A 59 -2.02 32.66 -9.39
C GLY A 59 -2.17 31.18 -9.74
N TYR A 60 -3.41 30.68 -9.74
CA TYR A 60 -3.71 29.30 -10.16
C TYR A 60 -3.54 29.10 -11.67
N GLU A 61 -3.67 30.17 -12.44
CA GLU A 61 -3.46 30.23 -13.88
C GLU A 61 -1.99 30.06 -14.29
N ASN A 62 -1.07 30.28 -13.35
CA ASN A 62 0.38 30.21 -13.58
C ASN A 62 0.99 28.85 -13.19
N VAL A 63 0.18 27.92 -12.67
CA VAL A 63 0.58 26.53 -12.41
C VAL A 63 0.03 25.60 -13.48
N ASN A 64 0.91 24.82 -14.09
CA ASN A 64 0.57 23.90 -15.20
C ASN A 64 0.03 22.54 -14.71
N TYR A 65 -0.52 22.47 -13.50
CA TYR A 65 -1.04 21.24 -12.91
C TYR A 65 -2.21 21.52 -11.98
N SER A 66 -3.12 20.56 -11.93
CA SER A 66 -4.28 20.59 -11.05
C SER A 66 -4.00 19.91 -9.73
N LEU A 67 -4.87 20.15 -8.74
CA LEU A 67 -4.88 19.39 -7.50
C LEU A 67 -4.96 17.86 -7.73
N ARG A 68 -5.67 17.42 -8.77
CA ARG A 68 -5.74 16.00 -9.14
C ARG A 68 -4.38 15.45 -9.59
N ASP A 69 -3.61 16.26 -10.32
CA ASP A 69 -2.27 15.87 -10.76
C ASP A 69 -1.31 15.77 -9.58
N MET A 70 -1.43 16.65 -8.58
CA MET A 70 -0.70 16.50 -7.31
C MET A 70 -1.03 15.19 -6.60
N TYR A 71 -2.32 14.81 -6.53
CA TYR A 71 -2.71 13.51 -5.97
C TYR A 71 -2.16 12.33 -6.78
N ASN A 72 -2.18 12.42 -8.11
CA ASN A 72 -1.59 11.41 -9.00
C ASN A 72 -0.08 11.31 -8.81
N GLU A 73 0.62 12.42 -8.63
CA GLU A 73 2.06 12.49 -8.41
C GLU A 73 2.45 11.92 -7.05
N ILE A 74 1.69 12.25 -6.00
CA ILE A 74 1.81 11.61 -4.69
C ILE A 74 1.62 10.09 -4.82
N ALA A 75 0.58 9.63 -5.54
CA ALA A 75 0.35 8.21 -5.76
C ALA A 75 1.46 7.54 -6.62
N ARG A 76 2.01 8.26 -7.61
CA ARG A 76 3.16 7.80 -8.41
C ARG A 76 4.41 7.64 -7.55
N ARG A 77 4.71 8.61 -6.70
CA ARG A 77 5.84 8.55 -5.77
C ARG A 77 5.66 7.46 -4.73
N ARG A 78 4.45 7.24 -4.20
CA ARG A 78 4.13 6.08 -3.32
C ARG A 78 4.57 4.75 -3.95
N ARG A 79 4.31 4.57 -5.25
CA ARG A 79 4.75 3.38 -6.01
C ARG A 79 6.27 3.28 -6.17
N HIS A 80 7.01 4.40 -6.08
CA HIS A 80 8.48 4.45 -6.18
C HIS A 80 9.19 4.38 -4.82
N VAL A 81 8.56 4.77 -3.70
CA VAL A 81 9.13 4.60 -2.35
C VAL A 81 9.25 3.12 -1.99
N LEU A 82 8.45 2.25 -2.62
CA LEU A 82 8.67 0.80 -2.67
C LEU A 82 9.99 0.38 -3.35
N GLY A 83 10.77 1.32 -3.90
CA GLY A 83 12.18 1.11 -4.24
C GLY A 83 13.06 0.76 -3.02
N ASP A 84 12.59 1.01 -1.79
CA ASP A 84 13.21 0.56 -0.55
C ASP A 84 12.80 -0.88 -0.15
N ALA A 85 11.96 -1.56 -0.95
CA ALA A 85 11.68 -2.99 -0.77
C ALA A 85 12.96 -3.83 -0.82
N ARG A 86 13.97 -3.38 -1.56
CA ARG A 86 15.27 -4.06 -1.63
C ARG A 86 15.99 -4.06 -0.29
N GLU A 87 15.93 -2.97 0.47
CA GLU A 87 16.54 -2.90 1.79
C GLU A 87 15.74 -3.70 2.82
N ALA A 88 14.40 -3.68 2.75
CA ALA A 88 13.56 -4.53 3.58
C ALA A 88 13.82 -6.03 3.32
N LEU A 89 13.93 -6.42 2.04
CA LEU A 89 14.28 -7.79 1.66
C LEU A 89 15.70 -8.16 2.08
N ARG A 90 16.66 -7.22 1.96
CA ARG A 90 18.04 -7.41 2.43
C ARG A 90 18.06 -7.60 3.95
N TYR A 91 17.29 -6.81 4.69
CA TYR A 91 17.14 -6.94 6.13
C TYR A 91 16.59 -8.32 6.51
N LEU A 92 15.48 -8.76 5.92
CA LEU A 92 14.89 -10.08 6.17
C LEU A 92 15.86 -11.21 5.81
N LYS A 93 16.59 -11.08 4.70
CA LYS A 93 17.63 -12.04 4.32
C LYS A 93 18.74 -12.15 5.37
N ASN A 94 19.18 -11.02 5.92
CA ASN A 94 20.18 -11.00 6.98
C ASN A 94 19.62 -11.58 8.30
N GLN A 95 18.39 -11.24 8.66
CA GLN A 95 17.72 -11.78 9.84
C GLN A 95 17.53 -13.30 9.76
N LYS A 96 17.33 -13.86 8.56
CA LYS A 96 17.27 -15.32 8.36
C LYS A 96 18.60 -16.02 8.71
N ALA A 97 19.72 -15.32 8.71
CA ALA A 97 20.99 -15.88 9.16
C ALA A 97 21.08 -16.00 10.69
N GLU A 98 20.33 -15.17 11.42
CA GLU A 98 20.24 -15.19 12.89
C GLU A 98 19.11 -16.11 13.37
N ASP A 99 17.95 -16.05 12.71
CA ASP A 99 16.80 -16.92 12.93
C ASP A 99 16.56 -17.81 11.71
N THR A 100 17.05 -19.05 11.79
CA THR A 100 16.90 -20.07 10.74
C THR A 100 15.43 -20.37 10.42
N ASN A 101 14.52 -20.15 11.38
CA ASN A 101 13.10 -20.38 11.21
C ASN A 101 12.38 -19.16 10.63
N LEU A 102 13.03 -17.99 10.48
CA LEU A 102 12.42 -16.83 9.83
C LEU A 102 11.91 -17.22 8.44
N TYR A 103 10.62 -17.05 8.25
CA TYR A 103 9.93 -17.25 6.99
C TYR A 103 9.55 -15.90 6.42
N TYR A 104 9.87 -15.67 5.15
CA TYR A 104 9.40 -14.51 4.42
C TYR A 104 9.21 -14.86 2.95
N GLU A 105 8.20 -14.27 2.33
CA GLU A 105 7.92 -14.42 0.92
C GLU A 105 7.43 -13.11 0.32
N HIS A 106 7.60 -12.93 -0.98
CA HIS A 106 7.22 -11.69 -1.64
C HIS A 106 6.77 -11.90 -3.08
N ILE A 107 5.93 -10.98 -3.55
CA ILE A 107 5.50 -10.90 -4.95
C ILE A 107 5.90 -9.54 -5.52
N VAL A 108 6.42 -9.55 -6.75
CA VAL A 108 6.74 -8.35 -7.52
C VAL A 108 5.86 -8.28 -8.77
N ASN A 109 5.57 -7.07 -9.22
CA ASN A 109 4.86 -6.89 -10.49
C ASN A 109 5.82 -6.97 -11.69
N ALA A 110 5.27 -6.92 -12.91
CA ALA A 110 6.05 -6.96 -14.16
C ALA A 110 7.10 -5.84 -14.30
N LYS A 111 7.01 -4.77 -13.49
CA LYS A 111 7.95 -3.65 -13.46
C LYS A 111 9.01 -3.79 -12.35
N GLY A 112 9.05 -4.93 -11.65
CA GLY A 112 9.98 -5.19 -10.56
C GLY A 112 9.65 -4.48 -9.25
N VAL A 113 8.44 -3.94 -9.12
CA VAL A 113 8.00 -3.25 -7.89
C VAL A 113 7.31 -4.25 -6.96
N LEU A 114 7.66 -4.21 -5.67
CA LEU A 114 7.04 -5.04 -4.64
C LEU A 114 5.53 -4.83 -4.59
N ARG A 115 4.77 -5.91 -4.75
CA ARG A 115 3.31 -5.94 -4.68
C ARG A 115 2.82 -6.33 -3.29
N ALA A 116 3.44 -7.32 -2.69
CA ALA A 116 3.23 -7.73 -1.30
C ALA A 116 4.46 -8.43 -0.74
N LEU A 117 4.63 -8.34 0.58
CA LEU A 117 5.68 -8.96 1.36
C LEU A 117 5.05 -9.56 2.62
N PHE A 118 5.29 -10.83 2.89
CA PHE A 118 4.89 -11.52 4.11
C PHE A 118 6.14 -11.93 4.89
N TRP A 119 6.10 -11.83 6.22
CA TRP A 119 7.16 -12.35 7.08
C TRP A 119 6.63 -12.82 8.43
N CYS A 120 7.36 -13.76 9.03
CA CYS A 120 7.06 -14.40 10.29
C CYS A 120 8.36 -14.96 10.89
N ASP A 121 8.68 -14.60 12.14
CA ASP A 121 9.85 -15.14 12.83
C ASP A 121 9.58 -16.55 13.39
N GLY A 122 10.64 -17.25 13.79
CA GLY A 122 10.53 -18.61 14.34
C GLY A 122 9.70 -18.66 15.62
N ARG A 123 9.74 -17.59 16.42
CA ARG A 123 8.95 -17.49 17.65
C ARG A 123 7.46 -17.42 17.33
N SER A 124 7.06 -16.62 16.36
CA SER A 124 5.68 -16.50 15.90
C SER A 124 5.13 -17.84 15.40
N GLN A 125 5.95 -18.65 14.71
CA GLN A 125 5.55 -20.00 14.29
C GLN A 125 5.31 -20.94 15.48
N LEU A 126 6.17 -20.90 16.50
CA LEU A 126 6.00 -21.69 17.72
C LEU A 126 4.77 -21.24 18.52
N ASP A 127 4.56 -19.94 18.61
CA ASP A 127 3.38 -19.38 19.26
C ASP A 127 2.10 -19.79 18.53
N TYR A 128 2.09 -19.83 17.19
CA TYR A 128 0.95 -20.30 16.41
C TYR A 128 0.68 -21.81 16.58
N GLU A 129 1.72 -22.61 16.78
CA GLU A 129 1.56 -24.05 17.06
C GLU A 129 0.68 -24.28 18.30
N VAL A 130 0.80 -23.42 19.32
CA VAL A 130 0.05 -23.51 20.57
C VAL A 130 -1.25 -22.67 20.57
N PHE A 131 -1.23 -21.49 19.97
CA PHE A 131 -2.31 -20.48 20.09
C PHE A 131 -3.01 -20.15 18.76
N GLY A 132 -2.59 -20.76 17.65
CA GLY A 132 -3.11 -20.48 16.30
C GLY A 132 -4.51 -21.01 15.99
N ASP A 133 -5.25 -21.50 16.98
CA ASP A 133 -6.60 -22.03 16.77
C ASP A 133 -7.60 -20.89 16.48
N VAL A 134 -7.36 -19.70 17.05
CA VAL A 134 -8.14 -18.49 16.75
C VAL A 134 -7.21 -17.46 16.13
N LEU A 135 -7.49 -17.11 14.88
CA LEU A 135 -6.74 -16.12 14.13
C LEU A 135 -7.57 -14.84 13.99
N ALA A 136 -7.04 -13.72 14.44
CA ALA A 136 -7.51 -12.39 14.12
C ALA A 136 -6.55 -11.75 13.11
N PHE A 137 -7.07 -11.15 12.04
CA PHE A 137 -6.26 -10.28 11.20
C PHE A 137 -7.02 -9.01 10.80
N ASP A 138 -6.26 -7.91 10.82
CA ASP A 138 -6.72 -6.56 10.48
C ASP A 138 -5.69 -5.92 9.54
N ALA A 139 -6.20 -5.13 8.59
CA ALA A 139 -5.40 -4.34 7.65
C ALA A 139 -5.39 -2.88 8.12
N THR A 140 -4.31 -2.46 8.77
CA THR A 140 -4.20 -1.10 9.28
C THR A 140 -3.93 -0.10 8.14
N TYR A 141 -4.99 0.48 7.59
CA TYR A 141 -4.90 1.60 6.64
C TYR A 141 -4.82 2.92 7.41
N LYS A 142 -3.66 3.59 7.44
CA LYS A 142 -3.45 5.06 7.57
C LYS A 142 -2.25 5.54 8.40
N LYS A 143 -1.51 4.71 9.13
CA LYS A 143 -0.51 5.23 10.09
C LYS A 143 0.97 4.96 9.78
N ASN A 144 1.31 4.39 8.63
CA ASN A 144 2.72 4.23 8.24
C ASN A 144 3.15 5.36 7.29
N LYS A 145 4.39 5.87 7.45
CA LYS A 145 5.06 6.86 6.57
C LYS A 145 4.94 6.52 5.08
N TYR A 146 4.74 5.24 4.78
CA TYR A 146 4.66 4.68 3.44
C TYR A 146 3.23 4.53 2.87
N LEU A 147 2.18 4.83 3.66
CA LEU A 147 0.76 4.75 3.27
C LEU A 147 0.37 3.41 2.59
N CYS A 148 1.06 2.33 2.93
CA CYS A 148 0.77 0.96 2.48
C CYS A 148 0.08 0.21 3.63
N PRO A 149 -1.02 -0.53 3.38
CA PRO A 149 -1.63 -1.38 4.38
C PRO A 149 -0.61 -2.35 4.97
N VAL A 150 -0.58 -2.38 6.30
CA VAL A 150 0.11 -3.44 7.04
C VAL A 150 -0.95 -4.37 7.60
N VAL A 151 -0.93 -5.61 7.15
CA VAL A 151 -1.79 -6.69 7.63
C VAL A 151 -1.06 -7.38 8.77
N VAL A 152 -1.68 -7.48 9.92
CA VAL A 152 -1.12 -8.19 11.07
C VAL A 152 -1.96 -9.42 11.34
N PHE A 153 -1.32 -10.58 11.35
CA PHE A 153 -1.92 -11.85 11.75
C PHE A 153 -1.64 -12.06 13.23
N SER A 154 -2.67 -12.22 14.04
CA SER A 154 -2.54 -12.29 15.49
C SER A 154 -3.54 -13.26 16.10
N GLY A 155 -3.31 -13.64 17.35
CA GLY A 155 -4.25 -14.41 18.16
C GLY A 155 -4.15 -13.98 19.61
N VAL A 156 -4.66 -14.81 20.50
CA VAL A 156 -4.62 -14.57 21.95
C VAL A 156 -4.01 -15.76 22.66
N ASN A 157 -3.13 -15.50 23.62
CA ASN A 157 -2.62 -16.55 24.49
C ASN A 157 -3.57 -16.82 25.67
N ARG A 158 -3.21 -17.78 26.55
CA ARG A 158 -3.98 -18.15 27.75
C ARG A 158 -4.18 -17.02 28.77
N HIS A 159 -3.43 -15.93 28.65
CA HIS A 159 -3.52 -14.75 29.52
C HIS A 159 -4.31 -13.61 28.86
N ASN A 160 -5.02 -13.87 27.76
CA ASN A 160 -5.72 -12.87 26.94
C ASN A 160 -4.81 -11.76 26.41
N GLN A 161 -3.53 -12.07 26.19
CA GLN A 161 -2.59 -11.14 25.57
C GLN A 161 -2.54 -11.41 24.07
N THR A 162 -2.49 -10.34 23.28
CA THR A 162 -2.31 -10.43 21.83
C THR A 162 -0.94 -11.02 21.50
N VAL A 163 -0.93 -12.03 20.64
CA VAL A 163 0.28 -12.63 20.10
C VAL A 163 0.26 -12.43 18.59
N VAL A 164 1.36 -11.92 18.03
CA VAL A 164 1.49 -11.74 16.58
C VAL A 164 2.09 -13.02 16.00
N PHE A 165 1.44 -13.55 14.97
CA PHE A 165 1.86 -14.75 14.25
C PHE A 165 2.55 -14.42 12.94
N GLY A 166 2.34 -13.22 12.41
CA GLY A 166 2.96 -12.81 11.15
C GLY A 166 2.52 -11.41 10.78
N SER A 167 3.22 -10.84 9.81
CA SER A 167 2.88 -9.52 9.29
C SER A 167 3.11 -9.49 7.80
N ALA A 168 2.35 -8.62 7.15
CA ALA A 168 2.49 -8.40 5.73
C ALA A 168 2.35 -6.94 5.36
N LEU A 169 3.11 -6.54 4.36
CA LEU A 169 3.01 -5.25 3.70
C LEU A 169 2.32 -5.47 2.36
N VAL A 170 1.22 -4.75 2.14
CA VAL A 170 0.41 -4.86 0.93
C VAL A 170 0.41 -3.52 0.21
N THR A 171 0.60 -3.54 -1.11
CA THR A 171 0.57 -2.33 -1.94
C THR A 171 -0.57 -2.35 -2.95
N ASP A 172 -1.14 -3.54 -3.17
CA ASP A 172 -2.28 -3.80 -4.03
C ASP A 172 -3.30 -4.59 -3.21
N GLU A 173 -4.43 -3.96 -2.87
CA GLU A 173 -5.49 -4.54 -2.04
C GLU A 173 -6.41 -5.50 -2.80
N SER A 174 -5.92 -6.07 -3.91
CA SER A 174 -6.69 -7.04 -4.68
C SER A 174 -6.92 -8.34 -3.90
N LYS A 175 -8.04 -9.02 -4.19
CA LYS A 175 -8.37 -10.32 -3.59
C LYS A 175 -7.22 -11.30 -3.69
N GLU A 176 -6.59 -11.35 -4.85
CA GLU A 176 -5.53 -12.29 -5.18
C GLU A 176 -4.33 -12.14 -4.24
N VAL A 177 -4.04 -10.90 -3.80
CA VAL A 177 -2.97 -10.64 -2.84
C VAL A 177 -3.35 -11.18 -1.46
N TYR A 178 -4.59 -10.95 -1.00
CA TYR A 178 -5.04 -11.48 0.28
C TYR A 178 -5.12 -13.01 0.29
N VAL A 179 -5.57 -13.63 -0.80
CA VAL A 179 -5.52 -15.09 -0.97
C VAL A 179 -4.08 -15.59 -0.88
N TRP A 180 -3.15 -14.93 -1.57
CA TRP A 180 -1.73 -15.26 -1.52
C TRP A 180 -1.16 -15.12 -0.09
N LEU A 181 -1.53 -14.09 0.66
CA LEU A 181 -1.10 -13.91 2.05
C LEU A 181 -1.55 -15.04 2.97
N LEU A 182 -2.80 -15.48 2.83
CA LEU A 182 -3.34 -16.60 3.62
C LEU A 182 -2.62 -17.91 3.29
N HIS A 183 -2.26 -18.12 2.02
CA HIS A 183 -1.40 -19.24 1.64
C HIS A 183 0.00 -19.15 2.26
N GLN A 184 0.61 -17.95 2.30
CA GLN A 184 1.93 -17.78 2.92
C GLN A 184 1.88 -18.02 4.43
N LEU A 185 0.82 -17.56 5.10
CA LEU A 185 0.58 -17.88 6.51
C LEU A 185 0.49 -19.39 6.71
N LEU A 186 -0.34 -20.09 5.94
CA LEU A 186 -0.49 -21.54 6.06
C LEU A 186 0.83 -22.28 5.83
N ALA A 187 1.61 -21.85 4.82
CA ALA A 187 2.93 -22.42 4.54
C ALA A 187 3.92 -22.19 5.69
N ALA A 188 3.98 -20.96 6.22
CA ALA A 188 4.81 -20.62 7.38
C ALA A 188 4.43 -21.43 8.63
N MET A 189 3.13 -21.70 8.80
CA MET A 189 2.58 -22.48 9.92
C MET A 189 2.55 -23.99 9.67
N ARG A 190 3.38 -24.50 8.73
CA ARG A 190 3.53 -25.93 8.42
C ARG A 190 2.22 -26.64 8.08
N GLY A 191 1.29 -25.91 7.47
CA GLY A 191 -0.03 -26.43 7.09
C GLY A 191 -1.07 -26.43 8.20
N LYS A 192 -0.78 -25.89 9.39
CA LYS A 192 -1.78 -25.76 10.46
C LYS A 192 -2.78 -24.63 10.12
N ALA A 193 -3.98 -25.00 9.71
CA ALA A 193 -5.07 -24.05 9.51
C ALA A 193 -5.67 -23.58 10.86
N PRO A 194 -6.10 -22.32 10.98
CA PRO A 194 -6.80 -21.84 12.17
C PRO A 194 -8.22 -22.41 12.20
N VAL A 195 -8.75 -22.68 13.39
CA VAL A 195 -10.11 -23.20 13.59
C VAL A 195 -11.15 -22.11 13.39
N SER A 196 -10.87 -20.89 13.84
CA SER A 196 -11.75 -19.74 13.66
C SER A 196 -10.97 -18.50 13.25
N VAL A 197 -11.59 -17.68 12.40
CA VAL A 197 -10.99 -16.45 11.87
C VAL A 197 -11.87 -15.25 12.20
N ILE A 198 -11.28 -14.22 12.78
CA ILE A 198 -11.89 -12.95 13.14
C ILE A 198 -11.27 -11.86 12.26
N THR A 199 -12.10 -11.03 11.64
CA THR A 199 -11.67 -9.88 10.85
C THR A 199 -12.66 -8.74 11.05
N ASP A 200 -12.17 -7.50 11.08
CA ASP A 200 -12.98 -6.30 11.33
C ASP A 200 -13.57 -5.69 10.05
N ASP A 201 -13.10 -6.12 8.88
CA ASP A 201 -13.34 -5.39 7.65
C ASP A 201 -14.50 -5.95 6.81
N TYR A 202 -15.43 -5.07 6.43
CA TYR A 202 -16.56 -5.39 5.54
C TYR A 202 -16.11 -5.78 4.13
N VAL A 203 -14.86 -5.48 3.74
CA VAL A 203 -14.33 -5.70 2.39
C VAL A 203 -14.27 -7.20 2.08
N LEU A 204 -13.86 -8.06 3.02
CA LEU A 204 -13.74 -9.50 2.77
C LEU A 204 -15.05 -10.27 2.98
N GLY A 205 -16.03 -9.67 3.67
CA GLY A 205 -17.24 -10.35 4.16
C GLY A 205 -18.37 -10.53 3.14
N THR A 206 -18.50 -9.69 2.10
CA THR A 206 -19.66 -9.75 1.19
C THR A 206 -19.36 -9.71 -0.31
N SER A 207 -18.19 -9.20 -0.73
CA SER A 207 -17.88 -9.03 -2.16
C SER A 207 -16.75 -9.93 -2.65
N PHE A 208 -15.85 -10.35 -1.76
CA PHE A 208 -14.64 -11.03 -2.17
C PHE A 208 -14.65 -12.53 -2.01
N GLY A 209 -15.51 -13.16 -1.21
CA GLY A 209 -15.57 -14.62 -1.10
C GLY A 209 -14.24 -15.22 -0.64
N MET A 210 -14.12 -15.47 0.67
CA MET A 210 -12.94 -16.10 1.27
C MET A 210 -12.45 -17.28 0.41
N PRO A 211 -11.13 -17.39 0.15
CA PRO A 211 -10.61 -18.53 -0.60
C PRO A 211 -11.02 -19.84 0.08
N GLN A 212 -11.28 -20.86 -0.75
CA GLN A 212 -11.64 -22.22 -0.35
C GLN A 212 -10.71 -22.82 0.73
N VAL A 213 -9.50 -22.28 0.86
CA VAL A 213 -8.47 -22.59 1.88
C VAL A 213 -8.95 -22.39 3.33
N ILE A 214 -9.89 -21.47 3.59
CA ILE A 214 -10.41 -21.19 4.95
C ILE A 214 -11.83 -21.76 5.13
N LEU A 215 -12.50 -22.16 4.05
CA LEU A 215 -13.90 -22.61 4.09
C LEU A 215 -14.08 -24.03 4.66
N GLU A 216 -13.01 -24.80 4.88
CA GLU A 216 -13.09 -26.10 5.57
C GLU A 216 -13.14 -25.97 7.10
N THR A 217 -12.76 -24.83 7.67
CA THR A 217 -12.86 -24.57 9.10
C THR A 217 -14.20 -23.91 9.42
N GLN A 218 -15.21 -24.77 9.56
CA GLN A 218 -16.58 -24.41 9.96
C GLN A 218 -16.55 -23.66 11.29
N ASN A 219 -16.70 -22.33 11.24
CA ASN A 219 -17.29 -21.40 12.22
C ASN A 219 -16.64 -20.01 12.10
N LEU A 220 -16.99 -19.27 11.04
CA LEU A 220 -16.76 -17.83 10.96
C LEU A 220 -17.74 -17.11 11.89
N HIS A 221 -17.28 -16.65 13.05
CA HIS A 221 -18.00 -15.65 13.84
C HIS A 221 -17.50 -14.26 13.46
N LEU A 222 -18.27 -13.51 12.65
CA LEU A 222 -18.10 -12.07 12.52
C LEU A 222 -18.42 -11.42 13.87
N CYS A 223 -17.39 -11.08 14.65
CA CYS A 223 -17.57 -10.33 15.89
C CYS A 223 -17.29 -8.85 15.63
N LEU A 224 -18.34 -8.10 15.31
CA LEU A 224 -18.35 -6.64 15.31
C LEU A 224 -18.23 -6.14 16.76
N ARG A 225 -17.01 -5.94 17.26
CA ARG A 225 -16.79 -5.07 18.42
C ARG A 225 -15.61 -4.14 18.18
N ARG A 226 -15.95 -2.91 17.78
CA ARG A 226 -15.18 -1.70 18.10
C ARG A 226 -14.82 -1.74 19.58
N VAL A 227 -13.54 -1.72 19.90
CA VAL A 227 -13.07 -1.31 21.22
C VAL A 227 -12.05 -0.19 21.01
N CYS A 228 -12.57 1.02 21.17
CA CYS A 228 -11.95 2.32 21.47
C CYS A 228 -11.05 2.95 20.40
#